data_AF-X6GLX7-F1
#
_entry.id   AF-X6GLX7-F1
#
_cell.length_a   1.000
_cell.length_b   1.000
_cell.length_c   1.000
_cell.angle_alpha   90.00
_cell.angle_beta   90.00
_cell.angle_gamma   90.00
#
_symmetry.space_group_name_H-M   'P 1'
#
loop_
_entity.id
_entity.type
_entity.pdbx_description
1 polymer ?
#
loop_
_entity_poly.entity_id
_entity_poly.type
_entity_poly.pdbx_seq_one_letter_code
_entity_poly.pdbx_strand_id
1 'polypeptide(L)'
;MAARDVLTKNQLCVLEKLEAASGPLSAYTLLDQLRDRGFRAPLQVYRALDTLVKSGFVHRLESLNSFVACAEPHDHSHSMTAFAICDTCGQVTEFSDHDVGHRLDEWVRSTGFAAKKAVIEFRGTCAKCLAEAA
;
A
#
# COMPACT_ATOMS: atom_id res chain seq x y z
N MET A 1 10.28 -12.36 -2.19
CA MET A 1 9.29 -11.88 -3.18
C MET A 1 8.97 -12.97 -4.21
N ALA A 2 7.69 -13.13 -4.57
CA ALA A 2 7.30 -13.92 -5.75
C ALA A 2 7.80 -13.21 -7.02
N ALA A 3 8.24 -13.94 -8.04
CA ALA A 3 8.60 -13.33 -9.31
C ALA A 3 7.34 -12.74 -9.99
N ARG A 4 7.45 -11.54 -10.57
CA ARG A 4 6.36 -10.86 -11.31
C ARG A 4 5.79 -11.76 -12.43
N ASP A 5 6.60 -12.71 -12.92
CA ASP A 5 6.24 -13.72 -13.93
C ASP A 5 5.19 -14.74 -13.47
N VAL A 6 4.93 -14.86 -12.16
CA VAL A 6 3.90 -15.76 -11.61
C VAL A 6 2.52 -15.09 -11.55
N LEU A 7 2.44 -13.78 -11.81
CA LEU A 7 1.18 -13.04 -11.74
C LEU A 7 0.27 -13.37 -12.92
N THR A 8 -1.00 -13.62 -12.62
CA THR A 8 -2.06 -13.72 -13.62
C THR A 8 -2.30 -12.39 -14.32
N LYS A 9 -2.92 -12.42 -15.51
CA LYS A 9 -3.26 -11.21 -16.28
C LYS A 9 -4.00 -10.15 -15.45
N ASN A 10 -4.97 -10.56 -14.63
CA ASN A 10 -5.75 -9.63 -13.81
C ASN A 10 -4.89 -9.01 -12.69
N GLN A 11 -4.01 -9.79 -12.07
CA GLN A 11 -3.09 -9.27 -11.05
C GLN A 11 -2.10 -8.28 -11.65
N LEU A 12 -1.56 -8.59 -12.83
CA LEU A 12 -0.65 -7.70 -13.54
C LEU A 12 -1.34 -6.38 -13.89
N CYS A 13 -2.55 -6.40 -14.46
CA CYS A 13 -3.29 -5.18 -14.78
C CYS A 13 -3.58 -4.31 -13.56
N VAL A 14 -3.91 -4.92 -12.41
CA VAL A 14 -4.13 -4.17 -11.17
C VAL A 14 -2.82 -3.55 -10.66
N LEU A 15 -1.73 -4.33 -10.67
CA LEU A 15 -0.40 -3.85 -10.25
C LEU A 15 0.08 -2.69 -11.13
N GLU A 16 0.06 -2.85 -12.45
CA GLU A 16 0.46 -1.80 -13.40
C GLU A 16 -0.35 -0.52 -13.20
N LYS A 17 -1.64 -0.66 -12.89
CA LYS A 17 -2.49 0.50 -12.66
C LYS A 17 -2.15 1.25 -11.37
N LEU A 18 -1.77 0.51 -10.32
CA LEU A 18 -1.28 1.08 -9.07
C LEU A 18 0.10 1.71 -9.22
N GLU A 19 1.00 1.08 -9.97
CA GLU A 19 2.34 1.62 -10.28
C GLU A 19 2.26 2.93 -11.09
N ALA A 20 1.30 3.03 -12.01
CA ALA A 20 1.08 4.24 -12.81
C ALA A 20 0.29 5.33 -12.06
N ALA A 21 -0.26 5.04 -10.88
CA ALA A 21 -1.04 6.01 -10.12
C ALA A 21 -0.12 6.94 -9.32
N SER A 22 -0.43 8.23 -9.32
CA SER A 22 0.28 9.24 -8.51
C SER A 22 -0.12 9.22 -7.03
N GLY A 23 -1.02 8.32 -6.63
CA GLY A 23 -1.59 8.24 -5.30
C GLY A 23 -2.39 6.96 -5.07
N PRO A 24 -2.93 6.76 -3.85
CA PRO A 24 -3.62 5.56 -3.46
C PRO A 24 -4.95 5.44 -4.21
N LEU A 25 -5.25 4.24 -4.70
CA LEU A 25 -6.50 3.97 -5.40
C LEU A 25 -7.40 3.05 -4.58
N SER A 26 -8.68 3.39 -4.49
CA SER A 26 -9.68 2.49 -3.92
C SER A 26 -9.95 1.30 -4.87
N ALA A 27 -10.44 0.19 -4.33
CA ALA A 27 -10.84 -0.96 -5.15
C ALA A 27 -11.92 -0.60 -6.20
N TYR A 28 -12.80 0.35 -5.90
CA TYR A 28 -13.84 0.81 -6.82
C TYR A 28 -13.26 1.70 -7.92
N THR A 29 -12.34 2.60 -7.57
CA THR A 29 -11.61 3.41 -8.56
C THR A 29 -10.82 2.52 -9.51
N LEU A 30 -10.15 1.49 -8.98
CA LEU A 30 -9.47 0.48 -9.80
C LEU A 30 -10.45 -0.27 -10.70
N LEU A 31 -11.60 -0.70 -10.19
CA LEU A 31 -12.62 -1.37 -10.99
C LEU A 31 -13.05 -0.51 -12.18
N ASP A 32 -13.39 0.76 -11.93
CA ASP A 32 -13.87 1.65 -12.98
C ASP A 32 -12.79 1.92 -14.04
N GLN A 33 -11.53 2.09 -13.63
CA GLN A 33 -10.41 2.28 -14.55
C GLN A 33 -10.00 1.00 -15.31
N LEU A 34 -10.38 -0.17 -14.82
CA LEU A 34 -10.04 -1.46 -15.42
C LEU A 34 -11.22 -2.11 -16.18
N ARG A 35 -12.37 -1.42 -16.31
CA ARG A 35 -13.52 -1.92 -17.09
C ARG A 35 -13.14 -2.26 -18.52
N ASP A 36 -12.36 -1.40 -19.17
CA ASP A 36 -11.90 -1.59 -20.55
C ASP A 36 -10.93 -2.76 -20.71
N ARG A 37 -10.32 -3.20 -19.60
CA ARG A 37 -9.45 -4.38 -19.52
C ARG A 37 -10.22 -5.67 -19.21
N GLY A 38 -11.56 -5.60 -19.13
CA GLY A 38 -12.46 -6.75 -18.95
C GLY A 38 -12.89 -7.00 -17.51
N PHE A 39 -12.59 -6.11 -16.56
CA PHE A 39 -13.11 -6.21 -15.20
C PHE A 39 -14.58 -5.81 -15.16
N ARG A 40 -15.42 -6.67 -14.59
CA ARG A 40 -16.89 -6.47 -14.54
C ARG A 40 -17.46 -6.48 -13.13
N ALA A 41 -16.75 -7.10 -12.18
CA ALA A 41 -17.22 -7.23 -10.80
C ALA A 41 -16.14 -6.78 -9.81
N PRO A 42 -16.52 -6.07 -8.71
CA PRO A 42 -15.59 -5.68 -7.65
C PRO A 42 -14.77 -6.85 -7.10
N LEU A 43 -15.39 -8.04 -6.99
CA LEU A 43 -14.75 -9.25 -6.47
C LEU A 43 -13.49 -9.64 -7.27
N GLN A 44 -13.42 -9.35 -8.57
CA GLN A 44 -12.24 -9.63 -9.39
C GLN A 44 -11.05 -8.75 -8.97
N VAL A 45 -11.31 -7.50 -8.63
CA VAL A 45 -10.29 -6.55 -8.14
C VAL A 45 -9.83 -6.96 -6.74
N TYR A 46 -10.76 -7.25 -5.83
CA TYR A 46 -10.42 -7.69 -4.48
C TYR A 46 -9.57 -8.97 -4.47
N ARG A 47 -9.89 -9.97 -5.30
CA ARG A 47 -9.08 -11.21 -5.41
C ARG A 47 -7.66 -10.94 -5.92
N ALA A 48 -7.53 -10.05 -6.89
CA ALA A 48 -6.22 -9.64 -7.40
C ALA A 48 -5.42 -8.92 -6.30
N LEU A 49 -6.03 -7.92 -5.65
CA LEU A 49 -5.43 -7.17 -4.55
C LEU A 49 -5.01 -8.07 -3.38
N ASP A 50 -5.86 -9.01 -2.96
CA ASP A 50 -5.54 -9.94 -1.87
C ASP A 50 -4.27 -10.74 -2.16
N THR A 51 -4.08 -11.15 -3.42
CA THR A 51 -2.87 -11.88 -3.81
C THR A 51 -1.66 -10.95 -3.84
N LEU A 52 -1.80 -9.76 -4.43
CA LEU A 52 -0.72 -8.77 -4.53
C LEU A 52 -0.25 -8.31 -3.14
N VAL A 53 -1.18 -8.12 -2.20
CA VAL A 53 -0.87 -7.77 -0.80
C VAL A 53 -0.13 -8.92 -0.11
N LYS A 54 -0.59 -10.17 -0.27
CA LYS A 54 0.10 -11.34 0.30
C LYS A 54 1.50 -11.55 -0.28
N SER A 55 1.70 -11.19 -1.55
CA SER A 55 2.99 -11.28 -2.23
C SER A 55 3.90 -10.07 -1.98
N GLY A 56 3.42 -9.03 -1.29
CA GLY A 56 4.18 -7.82 -0.97
C GLY A 56 4.30 -6.81 -2.11
N PHE A 57 3.55 -6.97 -3.21
CA PHE A 57 3.58 -6.01 -4.33
C PHE A 57 2.75 -4.75 -4.07
N VAL A 58 1.79 -4.84 -3.17
CA VAL A 58 0.81 -3.77 -2.90
C VAL A 58 0.61 -3.66 -1.39
N HIS A 59 0.54 -2.43 -0.90
CA HIS A 59 0.14 -2.15 0.48
C HIS A 59 -1.29 -1.61 0.52
N ARG A 60 -2.01 -1.99 1.58
CA ARG A 60 -3.32 -1.41 1.90
C ARG A 60 -3.13 -0.31 2.93
N LEU A 61 -3.63 0.87 2.62
CA LEU A 61 -3.82 1.98 3.55
C LEU A 61 -5.17 1.79 4.23
N GLU A 62 -5.15 1.47 5.52
CA GLU A 62 -6.33 1.13 6.30
C GLU A 62 -7.20 2.39 6.54
N SER A 63 -6.60 3.57 6.75
CA SER A 63 -7.37 4.81 6.98
C SER A 63 -8.16 5.29 5.76
N LEU A 64 -7.70 4.97 4.55
CA LEU A 64 -8.32 5.38 3.29
C LEU A 64 -9.06 4.24 2.56
N ASN A 65 -9.02 3.01 3.09
CA ASN A 65 -9.48 1.81 2.38
C ASN A 65 -8.98 1.75 0.92
N SER A 66 -7.72 2.12 0.73
CA SER A 66 -7.11 2.30 -0.58
C SER A 66 -5.79 1.54 -0.66
N PHE A 67 -5.26 1.40 -1.88
CA PHE A 67 -4.13 0.55 -2.18
C PHE A 67 -3.04 1.35 -2.91
N VAL A 68 -1.78 1.04 -2.61
CA VAL A 68 -0.59 1.61 -3.25
C VAL A 68 0.34 0.51 -3.69
N ALA A 69 1.00 0.67 -4.84
CA ALA A 69 2.11 -0.21 -5.20
C ALA A 69 3.27 0.00 -4.20
N CYS A 70 3.93 -1.09 -3.81
CA CYS A 70 5.12 -1.02 -2.99
C CYS A 70 6.25 -0.31 -3.76
N ALA A 71 6.89 0.69 -3.15
CA ALA A 71 7.94 1.46 -3.80
C ALA A 71 9.31 0.76 -3.73
N GLU A 72 9.51 -0.15 -2.77
CA GLU A 72 10.79 -0.81 -2.52
C GLU A 72 10.73 -2.33 -2.79
N PRO A 73 11.73 -2.92 -3.46
CA PRO A 73 11.83 -4.36 -3.67
C PRO A 73 12.32 -5.13 -2.43
N HIS A 74 12.15 -4.57 -1.22
CA HIS A 74 12.66 -5.18 0.00
C HIS A 74 11.70 -6.22 0.58
N ASP A 75 12.25 -7.26 1.20
CA ASP A 75 11.48 -8.34 1.81
C ASP A 75 10.81 -7.81 3.09
N HIS A 76 9.59 -7.25 2.95
CA HIS A 76 8.78 -6.75 4.07
C HIS A 76 8.22 -7.88 4.96
N SER A 77 8.79 -9.08 4.90
CA SER A 77 8.41 -10.23 5.73
C SER A 77 8.55 -9.93 7.23
N HIS A 78 9.37 -8.93 7.60
CA HIS A 78 9.67 -8.59 9.00
C HIS A 78 9.75 -7.09 9.32
N SER A 79 9.47 -6.18 8.39
CA SER A 79 9.63 -4.74 8.63
C SER A 79 8.27 -4.05 8.76
N MET A 80 8.07 -3.32 9.87
CA MET A 80 6.98 -2.36 9.99
C MET A 80 7.13 -1.26 8.93
N THR A 81 6.05 -1.00 8.17
CA THR A 81 5.99 0.08 7.19
C THR A 81 5.16 1.24 7.74
N ALA A 82 5.66 2.47 7.58
CA ALA A 82 4.93 3.68 7.86
C ALA A 82 4.57 4.41 6.55
N PHE A 83 3.41 5.05 6.54
CA PHE A 83 2.93 5.83 5.41
C PHE A 83 2.61 7.25 5.84
N ALA A 84 3.09 8.24 5.09
CA ALA A 84 2.67 9.63 5.24
C ALA A 84 1.70 9.98 4.10
N ILE A 85 0.49 10.40 4.46
CA ILE A 85 -0.65 10.64 3.56
C ILE A 85 -1.00 12.13 3.61
N CYS A 86 -0.96 12.78 2.44
CA CYS A 86 -1.42 14.16 2.30
C CYS A 86 -2.94 14.21 2.13
N ASP A 87 -3.64 14.93 3.00
CA ASP A 87 -5.10 15.12 2.93
C ASP A 87 -5.52 16.08 1.80
N THR A 88 -4.60 16.88 1.27
CA THR A 88 -4.88 17.87 0.21
C THR A 88 -4.75 17.27 -1.19
N CYS A 89 -3.59 16.68 -1.51
CA CYS A 89 -3.32 16.13 -2.85
C CYS A 89 -3.42 14.59 -2.92
N GLY A 90 -3.59 13.92 -1.79
CA GLY A 90 -3.63 12.45 -1.74
C GLY A 90 -2.27 11.78 -1.95
N GLN A 91 -1.17 12.53 -2.05
CA GLN A 91 0.16 11.94 -2.19
C GLN A 91 0.50 11.07 -0.97
N VAL A 92 1.05 9.88 -1.22
CA VAL A 92 1.50 8.96 -0.18
C VAL A 92 3.01 8.76 -0.31
N THR A 93 3.71 8.83 0.81
CA THR A 93 5.13 8.50 0.90
C THR A 93 5.30 7.32 1.85
N GLU A 94 6.06 6.33 1.40
CA GLU A 94 6.42 5.15 2.19
C GLU A 94 7.69 5.44 2.99
N PHE A 95 7.73 4.98 4.24
CA PHE A 95 8.89 5.04 5.11
C PHE A 95 9.11 3.66 5.74
N SER A 96 10.28 3.08 5.44
CA SER A 96 10.79 1.82 5.96
C SER A 96 12.10 2.10 6.69
N ASP A 97 12.14 1.84 8.00
CA ASP A 97 13.36 2.00 8.80
C ASP A 97 13.49 0.82 9.76
N HIS A 98 14.60 0.10 9.64
CA HIS A 98 14.84 -1.12 10.40
C HIS A 98 15.01 -0.85 11.90
N ASP A 99 15.65 0.25 12.27
CA ASP A 99 15.91 0.60 13.67
C ASP A 99 14.60 0.98 14.36
N VAL A 100 13.75 1.76 13.68
CA VAL A 100 12.42 2.11 14.19
C VAL A 100 11.54 0.86 14.34
N GLY A 101 11.55 -0.03 13.34
CA GLY A 101 10.84 -1.30 13.38
C GLY A 101 11.27 -2.17 14.56
N HIS A 102 12.58 -2.36 14.75
CA HIS A 102 13.12 -3.20 15.82
C HIS A 102 12.75 -2.68 17.21
N ARG A 103 12.80 -1.36 17.43
CA ARG A 103 12.42 -0.74 18.71
C ARG A 103 10.95 -0.96 19.05
N LEU A 104 10.07 -0.88 18.06
CA LEU A 104 8.63 -1.12 18.28
C LEU A 104 8.35 -2.61 18.50
N ASP A 105 9.02 -3.50 17.79
CA ASP A 105 8.93 -4.95 18.03
C ASP A 105 9.43 -5.36 19.41
N GLU A 106 10.52 -4.75 19.90
CA GLU A 106 11.00 -4.94 21.27
C GLU A 106 10.00 -4.45 22.31
N TRP A 107 9.43 -3.25 22.11
CA TRP A 107 8.39 -2.72 22.99
C TRP A 107 7.16 -3.65 23.04
N VAL A 108 6.65 -4.07 21.88
CA VAL A 108 5.53 -5.01 21.77
C VAL A 108 5.83 -6.31 22.51
N ARG A 109 7.00 -6.92 22.27
CA ARG A 109 7.44 -8.15 22.96
C ARG A 109 7.52 -7.96 24.48
N SER A 110 8.04 -6.81 24.95
CA SER A 110 8.16 -6.52 26.38
C SER A 110 6.81 -6.49 27.11
N THR A 111 5.72 -6.18 26.40
CA THR A 111 4.36 -6.17 26.96
C THR A 111 3.68 -7.55 26.95
N GLY A 112 4.32 -8.56 26.36
CA GLY A 112 3.71 -9.87 26.11
C GLY A 112 2.64 -9.84 25.01
N PHE A 113 2.58 -8.76 24.21
CA PHE A 113 1.61 -8.61 23.14
C PHE A 113 2.08 -9.33 21.87
N ALA A 114 1.25 -10.23 21.34
CA ALA A 114 1.53 -10.96 20.10
C ALA A 114 0.95 -10.21 18.89
N ALA A 115 1.69 -9.22 18.38
CA ALA A 115 1.27 -8.46 17.20
C ALA A 115 1.24 -9.36 15.95
N LYS A 116 0.16 -9.26 15.17
CA LYS A 116 0.01 -9.97 13.88
C LYS A 116 0.40 -9.11 12.67
N LYS A 117 0.23 -7.79 12.78
CA LYS A 117 0.51 -6.79 11.75
C LYS A 117 0.69 -5.44 12.46
N ALA A 118 1.69 -4.67 12.06
CA ALA A 118 1.88 -3.29 12.48
C ALA A 118 1.82 -2.40 11.24
N VAL A 119 1.01 -1.35 11.30
CA VAL A 119 0.90 -0.33 10.25
C VAL A 119 0.86 1.03 10.94
N ILE A 120 1.69 1.96 10.47
CA ILE A 120 1.68 3.34 10.95
C ILE A 120 1.26 4.24 9.80
N GLU A 121 0.25 5.08 10.03
CA GLU A 121 -0.23 6.03 9.03
C GLU A 121 -0.24 7.44 9.65
N PHE A 122 0.51 8.34 9.05
CA PHE A 122 0.51 9.77 9.37
C PHE A 122 -0.37 10.49 8.37
N ARG A 123 -1.30 11.33 8.86
CA ARG A 123 -2.15 12.18 8.03
C ARG A 123 -1.80 13.64 8.26
N GLY A 124 -1.74 14.41 7.19
CA GLY A 124 -1.39 15.82 7.26
C GLY A 124 -1.30 16.46 5.89
N THR A 125 -0.46 17.47 5.75
CA THR A 125 -0.26 18.20 4.49
C THR A 125 1.20 18.07 4.06
N CYS A 126 1.44 17.68 2.81
CA CYS A 126 2.81 17.54 2.30
C CYS A 126 3.44 18.90 2.05
N ALA A 127 4.77 18.93 1.95
CA ALA A 127 5.54 20.16 1.72
C ALA A 127 5.11 20.92 0.46
N LYS A 128 4.69 20.22 -0.61
CA LYS A 128 4.19 20.84 -1.84
C LYS A 128 2.89 21.62 -1.59
N CYS A 129 1.90 21.00 -0.96
CA CYS A 129 0.64 21.65 -0.66
C CYS A 129 0.77 22.76 0.39
N LEU A 130 1.71 22.63 1.34
CA LEU A 130 2.04 23.73 2.26
C LEU A 130 2.65 24.92 1.52
N ALA A 131 3.49 24.68 0.52
CA ALA A 131 4.09 25.74 -0.29
C ALA A 131 3.10 26.39 -1.28
N GLU A 132 2.11 25.65 -1.78
CA GLU A 132 1.03 26.17 -2.64
C GLU A 132 0.00 27.01 -1.88
N ALA A 133 -0.12 26.80 -0.56
CA ALA A 133 -1.04 27.54 0.31
C ALA A 133 -0.43 28.83 0.92
N ALA A 134 0.87 29.05 0.73
CA ALA A 134 1.62 30.21 1.23
C ALA A 134 1.71 31.32 0.17
#